data_AF-A0A2M7ZKK5-F1
#
_entry.id   AF-A0A2M7ZKK5-F1
#
_cell.length_a   1.000
_cell.length_b   1.000
_cell.length_c   1.000
_cell.angle_alpha   90.00
_cell.angle_beta   90.00
_cell.angle_gamma   90.00
#
_symmetry.space_group_name_H-M   'P 1'
#
loop_
_entity.id
_entity.type
_entity.pdbx_description
1 polymer ?
#
loop_
_entity_poly.entity_id
_entity_poly.type
_entity_poly.pdbx_seq_one_letter_code
_entity_poly.pdbx_strand_id
1 'polypeptide(L)' 'MNPKVKNIFTALPEDLTLEVFETLLSNDNIKLERIVSKGNSSPKDFWYDQVKNEWVLILKSKS' A
#
# COMPACT_ATOMS: atom_id res chain seq x y z
N MET A 1 -24.94 13.58 -2.47
CA MET A 1 -23.48 13.65 -2.67
C MET A 1 -23.11 12.69 -3.80
N ASN A 2 -22.31 13.11 -4.77
CA ASN A 2 -21.76 12.19 -5.78
C ASN A 2 -20.40 11.69 -5.28
N PRO A 3 -20.21 10.38 -5.05
CA PRO A 3 -18.93 9.86 -4.62
C PRO A 3 -17.88 10.11 -5.71
N LYS A 4 -16.74 10.68 -5.33
CA LYS A 4 -15.58 10.81 -6.24
C LYS A 4 -14.88 9.45 -6.32
N VAL A 5 -14.99 8.78 -7.45
CA VAL A 5 -14.25 7.55 -7.73
C VAL A 5 -12.83 7.93 -8.15
N LYS A 6 -11.83 7.33 -7.48
CA LYS A 6 -10.41 7.44 -7.84
C LYS A 6 -9.90 6.09 -8.34
N ASN A 7 -8.95 6.12 -9.26
CA ASN A 7 -8.33 4.90 -9.79
C ASN A 7 -7.04 4.60 -9.03
N ILE A 8 -6.93 3.38 -8.49
CA ILE A 8 -5.76 2.93 -7.70
C ILE A 8 -4.48 2.87 -8.57
N PHE A 9 -4.60 2.78 -9.90
CA PHE A 9 -3.49 2.64 -10.85
C PHE A 9 -2.98 3.95 -11.45
N THR A 10 -3.57 5.09 -11.10
CA THR A 10 -3.15 6.41 -11.60
C THR A 10 -2.23 7.12 -10.62
N ALA A 11 -1.45 8.10 -11.10
CA ALA A 11 -0.50 8.88 -10.30
C ALA A 11 0.42 7.96 -9.48
N LEU A 12 1.11 7.04 -10.16
CA LEU A 12 2.10 6.18 -9.53
C LEU A 12 3.36 7.01 -9.22
N PRO A 13 4.03 6.77 -8.09
CA PRO A 13 5.30 7.41 -7.77
C PRO A 13 6.38 7.03 -8.79
N GLU A 14 7.26 7.98 -9.11
CA GLU A 14 8.37 7.76 -10.03
C GLU A 14 9.56 7.06 -9.35
N ASP A 15 9.84 7.42 -8.09
CA ASP A 15 10.85 6.77 -7.27
C ASP A 15 10.25 5.58 -6.51
N LEU A 16 10.74 4.40 -6.84
CA LEU A 16 10.40 3.12 -6.21
C LEU A 16 11.67 2.39 -5.75
N THR A 17 12.71 3.14 -5.38
CA THR A 17 13.92 2.58 -4.75
C THR A 17 13.52 1.85 -3.46
N LEU A 18 12.54 2.37 -2.74
CA LEU A 18 11.83 1.72 -1.64
C LEU A 18 10.34 1.59 -1.98
N GLU A 19 9.63 0.77 -1.21
CA GLU A 19 8.17 0.73 -1.27
C GLU A 19 7.58 2.08 -0.87
N VAL A 20 6.56 2.52 -1.59
CA VAL A 20 5.82 3.75 -1.30
C VAL A 20 4.48 3.38 -0.71
N PHE A 21 4.24 3.86 0.52
CA PHE A 21 2.99 3.70 1.25
C PHE A 21 2.19 5.00 1.21
N GLU A 22 0.99 4.94 0.67
CA GLU A 22 0.09 6.10 0.59
C GLU A 22 -1.20 5.84 1.36
N THR A 23 -1.49 6.68 2.36
CA THR A 23 -2.76 6.60 3.08
C THR A 23 -3.88 7.20 2.23
N LEU A 24 -4.85 6.38 1.85
CA LEU A 24 -6.03 6.78 1.08
C LEU A 24 -7.17 7.25 1.99
N LEU A 25 -7.30 6.62 3.16
CA LEU A 25 -8.27 6.92 4.19
C LEU A 25 -7.67 6.52 5.53
N SER A 26 -7.89 7.34 6.56
CA SER A 26 -7.56 6.98 7.93
C SER A 26 -8.61 7.55 8.88
N ASN A 27 -9.00 6.76 9.87
CA ASN A 27 -9.73 7.19 11.06
C ASN A 27 -9.29 6.33 12.25
N ASP A 28 -9.93 6.49 13.40
CA ASP A 28 -9.55 5.81 14.65
C ASP A 28 -9.59 4.28 14.55
N ASN A 29 -10.43 3.73 13.66
CA ASN A 29 -10.69 2.29 13.54
C ASN A 29 -10.00 1.64 12.33
N ILE A 30 -9.81 2.37 11.23
CA ILE A 30 -9.26 1.81 9.99
C ILE A 30 -8.24 2.74 9.34
N LYS A 31 -7.16 2.13 8.82
CA LYS A 31 -6.21 2.77 7.91
C LYS A 31 -6.24 2.00 6.59
N LEU A 32 -6.56 2.68 5.50
CA LEU A 32 -6.51 2.12 4.15
C LEU A 32 -5.31 2.70 3.43
N GLU A 33 -4.40 1.82 3.00
CA GLU A 33 -3.16 2.20 2.34
C GLU A 33 -3.06 1.59 0.95
N ARG A 34 -2.48 2.35 0.02
CA ARG A 34 -1.96 1.85 -1.26
C ARG A 34 -0.47 1.65 -1.11
N ILE A 35 0.00 0.45 -1.42
CA ILE A 35 1.43 0.11 -1.45
C ILE A 35 1.84 -0.04 -2.90
N VAL A 36 2.90 0.67 -3.32
CA VAL A 36 3.52 0.51 -4.63
C VAL A 36 4.97 0.06 -4.43
N SER A 37 5.30 -1.10 -4.98
CA SER A 37 6.59 -1.77 -4.81
C SER A 37 7.23 -2.11 -6.16
N LYS A 38 8.56 -2.15 -6.23
CA LYS A 38 9.33 -2.58 -7.41
C LYS A 38 10.33 -3.67 -7.06
N GLY A 39 9.82 -4.88 -6.80
CA GLY A 39 10.64 -6.05 -6.46
C GLY A 39 11.32 -5.94 -5.09
N ASN A 40 10.87 -5.01 -4.24
CA ASN A 40 11.34 -4.89 -2.87
C ASN A 40 10.95 -6.15 -2.08
N SER A 41 11.79 -6.49 -1.11
CA SER A 41 11.53 -7.58 -0.18
C SER A 41 12.02 -7.16 1.20
N SER A 42 11.41 -7.73 2.24
CA SER A 42 11.89 -7.55 3.60
C SER A 42 13.30 -8.14 3.75
N PRO A 43 14.15 -7.56 4.59
CA PRO A 43 15.44 -8.14 4.94
C PRO A 43 15.30 -9.59 5.45
N LYS A 44 16.36 -10.39 5.27
CA LYS A 44 16.38 -11.84 5.50
C LYS A 44 15.88 -12.30 6.88
N ASP A 45 16.01 -11.47 7.91
CA ASP A 45 15.65 -11.80 9.30
C ASP A 45 14.66 -10.79 9.89
N PHE A 46 13.94 -10.06 9.03
CA PHE A 46 12.96 -9.06 9.44
C PHE A 46 11.54 -9.63 9.44
N TRP A 47 10.80 -9.33 10.51
CA TRP A 47 9.39 -9.68 10.67
C TRP A 47 8.60 -8.45 11.10
N TYR A 48 7.42 -8.28 10.50
CA TYR A 48 6.46 -7.30 10.96
C TYR A 48 5.73 -7.85 12.20
N ASP A 49 5.81 -7.10 13.31
CA ASP A 49 5.02 -7.35 14.52
C ASP A 49 4.17 -6.11 14.80
N GLN A 50 2.87 -6.20 14.50
CA GLN A 50 1.93 -5.10 14.60
C GLN A 50 0.78 -5.46 15.52
N VAL A 51 0.36 -4.50 16.36
CA VAL A 51 -0.81 -4.64 17.25
C VAL A 51 -2.12 -4.69 16.44
N LYS A 52 -2.15 -4.07 15.26
CA LYS A 52 -3.33 -4.00 14.41
C LYS A 52 -3.41 -5.22 13.51
N ASN A 53 -4.63 -5.72 13.30
CA ASN A 53 -4.89 -6.70 12.26
C ASN A 53 -4.71 -6.05 10.88
N GLU A 54 -4.06 -6.76 9.98
CA GLU A 54 -3.80 -6.30 8.61
C GLU A 54 -4.47 -7.24 7.60
N TRP A 55 -5.04 -6.65 6.55
CA TRP A 55 -5.51 -7.38 5.38
C TRP A 55 -4.87 -6.78 4.13
N VAL A 56 -4.15 -7.60 3.37
CA VAL A 56 -3.41 -7.19 2.18
C VAL A 56 -3.93 -7.96 0.98
N LEU A 57 -4.09 -7.26 -0.15
CA LEU A 57 -4.48 -7.85 -1.43
C LEU A 57 -3.55 -7.34 -2.54
N ILE A 58 -3.07 -8.25 -3.39
CA ILE A 58 -2.34 -7.90 -4.60
C ILE A 58 -3.36 -7.57 -5.70
N LEU A 59 -3.39 -6.30 -6.12
CA LEU A 59 -4.25 -5.83 -7.21
C LEU A 59 -3.62 -5.98 -8.59
N LYS A 60 -2.28 -5.94 -8.66
CA LYS A 60 -1.51 -6.08 -9.90
C LYS A 60 -0.11 -6.58 -9.58
N SER A 61 0.35 -7.53 -10.38
CA SER A 61 1.76 -7.94 -10.46
C SER A 61 2.24 -7.80 -11.91
N LYS A 62 3.55 -7.67 -12.10
CA LYS A 62 4.20 -7.77 -13.40
C LYS A 62 5.33 -8.79 -13.28
N SER A 63 5.30 -9.80 -14.15
CA SER A 63 6.39 -10.74 -14.40
C SER A 63 7.41 -10.17 -15.37
#